data_AF-A0A522MXK1-F1
#
_entry.id   AF-A0A522MXK1-F1
#
_cell.length_a   1.000
_cell.length_b   1.000
_cell.length_c   1.000
_cell.angle_alpha   90.00
_cell.angle_beta   90.00
_cell.angle_gamma   90.00
#
_symmetry.space_group_name_H-M   'P 1'
#
loop_
_entity.id
_entity.type
_entity.pdbx_description
1 polymer ?
#
loop_
_entity_poly.entity_id
_entity_poly.type
_entity_poly.pdbx_seq_one_letter_code
_entity_poly.pdbx_strand_id
1 'polypeptide(L)'
;MSGGTRPRPWSSSTSRRTDQRMPEARIQKVLAEAGVASRRAAEQLVAAARVTVDGRPARIGQRVDPAREAIAVDGRPLAARPGPVYLAVNKPAGVTATVRDRHAAATILSLVSPELQAEAGRLYPVGRLDRESEGLILLTNDGAWAERVLHPRFGVEREYAIALDRPLSGPEAAALSGGIELEEGEARLVAFRPATRPELRSLGEVISPAPAPALVWYRATLHQGWRRQLRRVFAAVGVPVRRLVRVRLGTLRIDGFGPGEVRRLSAHQAAQVAAGGGVARAEAPGTGSLGRPAGLGPGLVVSLDGPASSGKSSVGAAVAAAIGYRFCDTGLLYRALTWLALHRAVDLEDPTALVERIPEVTLAEDGAGRLTRVRVDERDVTALVHRAQVDKHVSQVARHPDVRRALRPVQRGIAAGGRIVMAGRDIGSIVLPDADLKIFLDASVEERARRRAAERSIEPGTAAYRELEADLRQRDAGDHAQLQVPADGLVIRTDGNAFDETVSAVVTAIRAAERRGRSDR
;
A
#
# COMPACT_ATOMS: atom_id res chain seq x y z
N MET A 1 62.21 -31.46 -40.13
CA MET A 1 61.78 -30.06 -40.33
C MET A 1 60.92 -29.68 -39.13
N SER A 2 61.41 -28.75 -38.32
CA SER A 2 60.93 -28.37 -36.99
C SER A 2 59.68 -27.51 -37.03
N GLY A 3 58.58 -27.98 -36.43
CA GLY A 3 57.36 -27.21 -36.21
C GLY A 3 57.44 -26.44 -34.88
N GLY A 4 57.54 -25.12 -34.97
CA GLY A 4 57.52 -24.20 -33.82
C GLY A 4 56.16 -23.52 -33.68
N THR A 5 55.57 -23.65 -32.50
CA THR A 5 54.30 -23.05 -32.07
C THR A 5 54.45 -21.53 -31.85
N ARG A 6 53.57 -20.72 -32.44
CA ARG A 6 53.38 -19.29 -32.09
C ARG A 6 51.92 -19.02 -31.69
N PRO A 7 51.67 -18.20 -30.65
CA PRO A 7 50.33 -18.01 -30.07
C PRO A 7 49.50 -17.01 -30.88
N ARG A 8 48.18 -17.23 -30.94
CA ARG A 8 47.20 -16.32 -31.55
C ARG A 8 46.84 -15.19 -30.56
N PRO A 9 46.79 -13.92 -30.98
CA PRO A 9 46.34 -12.82 -30.12
C PRO A 9 44.81 -12.85 -29.95
N TRP A 10 44.38 -12.69 -28.71
CA TRP A 10 42.98 -12.52 -28.32
C TRP A 10 42.47 -11.18 -28.87
N SER A 11 41.53 -11.22 -29.81
CA SER A 11 40.86 -10.01 -30.28
C SER A 11 39.87 -9.54 -29.21
N SER A 12 40.05 -8.30 -28.78
CA SER A 12 39.18 -7.58 -27.87
C SER A 12 37.81 -7.35 -28.52
N SER A 13 36.83 -8.17 -28.13
CA SER A 13 35.42 -7.97 -28.47
C SER A 13 34.95 -6.65 -27.86
N THR A 14 34.84 -5.62 -28.70
CA THR A 14 34.35 -4.30 -28.32
C THR A 14 32.95 -4.44 -27.72
N SER A 15 32.78 -3.94 -26.49
CA SER A 15 31.50 -3.90 -25.79
C SER A 15 30.49 -3.11 -26.63
N ARG A 16 29.45 -3.78 -27.15
CA ARG A 16 28.26 -3.12 -27.69
C ARG A 16 27.55 -2.42 -26.54
N ARG A 17 27.85 -1.12 -26.35
CA ARG A 17 26.98 -0.19 -25.62
C ARG A 17 25.64 -0.21 -26.35
N THR A 18 24.62 -0.77 -25.70
CA THR A 18 23.23 -0.64 -26.12
C THR A 18 22.85 0.82 -26.07
N ASP A 19 22.78 1.43 -27.25
CA ASP A 19 22.16 2.73 -27.52
C ASP A 19 20.70 2.68 -27.03
N GLN A 20 20.44 3.29 -25.87
CA GLN A 20 19.09 3.43 -25.32
C GLN A 20 18.33 4.47 -26.15
N ARG A 21 17.72 4.00 -27.25
CA ARG A 21 16.89 4.82 -28.14
C ARG A 21 15.66 5.34 -27.39
N MET A 22 15.51 6.66 -27.31
CA MET A 22 14.21 7.29 -27.10
C MET A 22 13.42 7.23 -28.42
N PRO A 23 12.13 6.84 -28.42
CA PRO A 23 11.33 6.80 -29.64
C PRO A 23 10.97 8.21 -30.13
N GLU A 24 10.89 8.40 -31.46
CA GLU A 24 10.43 9.63 -32.10
C GLU A 24 9.08 10.10 -31.51
N ALA A 25 9.03 11.35 -31.03
CA ALA A 25 7.86 11.93 -30.37
C ALA A 25 7.30 13.10 -31.19
N ARG A 26 5.97 13.29 -31.18
CA ARG A 26 5.36 14.46 -31.82
C ARG A 26 5.91 15.76 -31.24
N ILE A 27 6.23 16.75 -32.08
CA ILE A 27 6.84 18.03 -31.68
C ILE A 27 6.05 18.75 -30.58
N GLN A 28 4.71 18.74 -30.64
CA GLN A 28 3.89 19.35 -29.58
C GLN A 28 3.96 18.61 -28.23
N LYS A 29 4.31 17.31 -28.23
CA LYS A 29 4.59 16.54 -27.01
C LYS A 29 5.95 16.95 -26.45
N VAL A 30 6.97 17.04 -27.31
CA VAL A 30 8.33 17.44 -26.91
C VAL A 30 8.34 18.85 -26.31
N LEU A 31 7.69 19.81 -26.96
CA LEU A 31 7.54 21.18 -26.46
C LEU A 31 6.79 21.24 -25.12
N ALA A 32 5.76 20.40 -24.95
CA ALA A 32 5.01 20.35 -23.70
C ALA A 32 5.79 19.73 -22.55
N GLU A 33 6.62 18.71 -22.84
CA GLU A 33 7.50 18.04 -21.86
C GLU A 33 8.71 18.90 -21.49
N ALA A 34 9.21 19.72 -22.41
CA ALA A 34 10.23 20.74 -22.14
C ALA A 34 9.67 22.00 -21.44
N GLY A 35 8.38 21.99 -21.10
CA GLY A 35 7.75 23.05 -20.32
C GLY A 35 7.38 24.33 -21.07
N VAL A 36 7.56 24.37 -22.40
CA VAL A 36 7.29 25.56 -23.22
C VAL A 36 5.83 25.97 -23.19
N ALA A 37 4.92 25.01 -23.38
CA ALA A 37 3.49 25.29 -23.46
C ALA A 37 2.64 24.04 -23.16
N SER A 38 1.31 24.17 -23.06
CA SER A 38 0.43 22.98 -23.14
C SER A 38 0.51 22.36 -24.54
N ARG A 39 0.12 21.08 -24.72
CA ARG A 39 0.13 20.45 -26.06
C ARG A 39 -0.64 21.24 -27.12
N ARG A 40 -1.80 21.81 -26.75
CA ARG A 40 -2.62 22.63 -27.66
C ARG A 40 -1.98 23.98 -27.95
N ALA A 41 -1.42 24.63 -26.93
CA ALA A 41 -0.70 25.90 -27.15
C ALA A 41 0.61 25.68 -27.94
N ALA A 42 1.25 24.52 -27.79
CA ALA A 42 2.38 24.13 -28.62
C ALA A 42 1.98 23.92 -30.08
N GLU A 43 0.80 23.35 -30.35
CA GLU A 43 0.26 23.29 -31.73
C GLU A 43 0.04 24.68 -32.32
N GLN A 44 -0.40 25.66 -31.52
CA GLN A 44 -0.53 27.06 -31.96
C GLN A 44 0.84 27.69 -32.26
N LEU A 45 1.87 27.42 -31.45
CA LEU A 45 3.23 27.89 -31.71
C LEU A 45 3.80 27.32 -33.00
N VAL A 46 3.58 26.02 -33.25
CA VAL A 46 3.98 25.34 -34.49
C VAL A 46 3.22 25.92 -35.68
N ALA A 47 1.90 26.10 -35.57
CA ALA A 47 1.07 26.71 -36.61
C ALA A 47 1.51 28.14 -36.95
N ALA A 48 1.99 28.90 -35.97
CA ALA A 48 2.52 30.25 -36.14
C ALA A 48 3.98 30.29 -36.65
N ALA A 49 4.55 29.15 -37.05
CA ALA A 49 5.94 29.03 -37.51
C ALA A 49 7.00 29.52 -36.49
N ARG A 50 6.66 29.53 -35.20
CA ARG A 50 7.56 29.95 -34.11
C ARG A 50 8.49 28.85 -33.61
N VAL A 51 8.32 27.63 -34.10
CA VAL A 51 9.09 26.44 -33.70
C VAL A 51 9.92 25.98 -34.88
N THR A 52 11.21 25.73 -34.67
CA THR A 52 12.11 25.16 -35.66
C THR A 52 12.70 23.83 -35.20
N VAL A 53 13.00 22.96 -36.16
CA VAL A 53 13.72 21.69 -36.00
C VAL A 53 14.86 21.72 -37.01
N ASP A 54 16.10 21.63 -36.56
CA ASP A 54 17.32 21.81 -37.36
C ASP A 54 17.28 23.07 -38.24
N GLY A 55 16.79 24.17 -37.65
CA GLY A 55 16.70 25.48 -38.30
C GLY A 55 15.53 25.64 -39.29
N ARG A 56 14.69 24.62 -39.51
CA ARG A 56 13.53 24.69 -40.41
C ARG A 56 12.21 24.77 -39.63
N PRO A 57 11.19 25.52 -40.10
CA PRO A 57 9.90 25.59 -39.44
C PRO A 57 9.26 24.20 -39.26
N ALA A 58 8.83 23.91 -38.03
CA ALA A 58 8.19 22.65 -37.69
C ALA A 58 6.77 22.56 -38.25
N ARG A 59 6.27 21.33 -38.46
CA ARG A 59 4.88 21.09 -38.90
C ARG A 59 4.04 20.46 -37.79
N ILE A 60 2.75 20.77 -37.74
CA ILE A 60 1.84 20.18 -36.75
C ILE A 60 1.84 18.65 -36.91
N GLY A 61 2.12 17.94 -35.81
CA GLY A 61 2.19 16.48 -35.80
C GLY A 61 3.52 15.89 -36.30
N GLN A 62 4.49 16.70 -36.74
CA GLN A 62 5.85 16.26 -37.03
C GLN A 62 6.41 15.47 -35.85
N ARG A 63 7.05 14.33 -36.13
CA ARG A 63 7.77 13.54 -35.13
C ARG A 63 9.23 13.96 -35.14
N VAL A 64 9.81 14.06 -33.96
CA VAL A 64 11.19 14.47 -33.74
C VAL A 64 11.84 13.63 -32.65
N ASP A 65 13.15 13.46 -32.74
CA ASP A 65 14.03 12.94 -31.72
C ASP A 65 14.80 14.12 -31.07
N PRO A 66 14.40 14.56 -29.86
CA PRO A 66 15.04 15.68 -29.18
C PRO A 66 16.50 15.40 -28.77
N ALA A 67 16.97 14.15 -28.85
CA ALA A 67 18.39 13.83 -28.59
C ALA A 67 19.29 14.06 -29.81
N ARG A 68 18.70 14.20 -31.01
CA ARG A 68 19.43 14.29 -32.29
C ARG A 68 19.13 15.55 -33.06
N GLU A 69 17.91 16.07 -32.95
CA GLU A 69 17.44 17.23 -33.69
C GLU A 69 17.48 18.48 -32.81
N ALA A 70 18.00 19.58 -33.35
CA ALA A 70 18.07 20.87 -32.68
C ALA A 70 16.71 21.57 -32.76
N ILE A 71 15.97 21.54 -31.64
CA ILE A 71 14.65 22.17 -31.54
C ILE A 71 14.80 23.55 -30.92
N ALA A 72 14.20 24.57 -31.54
CA ALA A 72 14.16 25.93 -30.99
C ALA A 72 12.75 26.53 -31.06
N VAL A 73 12.45 27.41 -30.11
CA VAL A 73 11.22 28.23 -30.09
C VAL A 73 11.63 29.69 -30.09
N ASP A 74 11.14 30.47 -31.06
CA ASP A 74 11.54 31.87 -31.27
C ASP A 74 13.07 32.06 -31.35
N GLY A 75 13.76 31.11 -32.01
CA GLY A 75 15.22 31.11 -32.15
C GLY A 75 16.00 30.71 -30.89
N ARG A 76 15.33 30.39 -29.77
CA ARG A 76 15.97 29.92 -28.55
C ARG A 76 15.96 28.39 -28.49
N PRO A 77 17.13 27.73 -28.34
CA PRO A 77 17.19 26.29 -28.17
C PRO A 77 16.33 25.80 -27.00
N LEU A 78 15.71 24.64 -27.18
CA LEU A 78 14.92 24.00 -26.14
C LEU A 78 15.83 23.62 -24.96
N ALA A 79 15.48 24.05 -23.75
CA ALA A 79 16.24 23.70 -22.56
C ALA A 79 16.18 22.19 -22.27
N ALA A 80 17.25 21.67 -21.63
CA ALA A 80 17.27 20.29 -21.18
C ALA A 80 16.10 20.01 -20.25
N ARG A 81 15.44 18.85 -20.45
CA ARG A 81 14.24 18.47 -19.71
C ARG A 81 14.58 18.32 -18.22
N PRO A 82 13.87 19.00 -17.30
CA PRO A 82 14.01 18.71 -15.88
C PRO A 82 13.56 17.26 -15.60
N GLY A 83 14.16 16.63 -14.58
CA GLY A 83 13.78 15.29 -14.15
C GLY A 83 12.27 15.18 -13.83
N PRO A 84 11.71 13.96 -13.82
CA PRO A 84 10.30 13.77 -13.50
C PRO A 84 10.03 14.21 -12.05
N VAL A 85 9.01 15.04 -11.88
CA VAL A 85 8.53 15.52 -10.58
C VAL A 85 7.12 15.00 -10.35
N TYR A 86 6.88 14.47 -9.15
CA TYR A 86 5.60 13.94 -8.71
C TYR A 86 5.26 14.57 -7.37
N LEU A 87 4.14 15.29 -7.31
CA LEU A 87 3.66 15.92 -6.09
C LEU A 87 2.28 15.38 -5.73
N ALA A 88 2.05 15.19 -4.44
CA ALA A 88 0.74 14.95 -3.85
C ALA A 88 0.30 16.21 -3.12
N VAL A 89 -0.92 16.66 -3.41
CA VAL A 89 -1.50 17.88 -2.86
C VAL A 89 -2.81 17.53 -2.18
N ASN A 90 -2.98 17.95 -0.93
CA ASN A 90 -4.30 17.98 -0.32
C ASN A 90 -5.01 19.28 -0.71
N LYS A 91 -5.85 19.22 -1.76
CA LYS A 91 -6.53 20.42 -2.27
C LYS A 91 -7.66 20.83 -1.30
N PRO A 92 -7.64 22.06 -0.73
CA PRO A 92 -8.78 22.57 0.02
C PRO A 92 -9.93 22.96 -0.92
N ALA A 93 -11.13 23.15 -0.37
CA ALA A 93 -12.27 23.70 -1.11
C ALA A 93 -11.96 25.13 -1.59
N GLY A 94 -12.60 25.57 -2.67
CA GLY A 94 -12.40 26.90 -3.26
C GLY A 94 -11.22 27.00 -4.25
N VAL A 95 -10.25 26.09 -4.18
CA VAL A 95 -9.11 26.05 -5.13
C VAL A 95 -9.49 25.28 -6.41
N THR A 96 -9.20 25.85 -7.59
CA THR A 96 -9.50 25.22 -8.88
C THR A 96 -8.34 24.32 -9.35
N ALA A 97 -8.62 23.07 -9.73
CA ALA A 97 -7.63 22.11 -10.25
C ALA A 97 -7.23 22.39 -11.71
N THR A 98 -6.56 23.51 -11.96
CA THR A 98 -6.10 23.97 -13.28
C THR A 98 -4.74 24.65 -13.20
N VAL A 99 -4.02 24.74 -14.32
CA VAL A 99 -2.72 25.44 -14.41
C VAL A 99 -2.90 26.96 -14.46
N ARG A 100 -3.90 27.44 -15.20
CA ARG A 100 -4.28 28.86 -15.28
C ARG A 100 -5.79 28.96 -15.47
N ASP A 101 -6.40 29.90 -14.76
CA ASP A 101 -7.81 30.25 -14.91
C ASP A 101 -8.00 31.68 -14.42
N ARG A 102 -8.39 32.57 -15.33
CA ARG A 102 -8.57 34.01 -15.07
C ARG A 102 -9.77 34.33 -14.18
N HIS A 103 -10.69 33.36 -14.00
CA HIS A 103 -11.88 33.52 -13.18
C HIS A 103 -11.75 32.82 -11.82
N ALA A 104 -10.65 32.08 -11.60
CA ALA A 104 -10.40 31.41 -10.32
C ALA A 104 -9.63 32.34 -9.37
N ALA A 105 -10.13 32.46 -8.13
CA ALA A 105 -9.42 33.17 -7.08
C ALA A 105 -8.07 32.52 -6.74
N ALA A 106 -8.02 31.18 -6.75
CA ALA A 106 -6.81 30.39 -6.55
C ALA A 106 -6.83 29.15 -7.44
N THR A 107 -5.65 28.75 -7.91
CA THR A 107 -5.47 27.53 -8.71
C THR A 107 -4.60 26.53 -7.94
N ILE A 108 -4.59 25.26 -8.35
CA ILE A 108 -3.80 24.24 -7.65
C ILE A 108 -2.30 24.58 -7.58
N LEU A 109 -1.79 25.34 -8.56
CA LEU A 109 -0.39 25.78 -8.57
C LEU A 109 -0.09 26.86 -7.53
N SER A 110 -1.08 27.60 -7.04
CA SER A 110 -0.85 28.58 -5.97
C SER A 110 -0.51 27.92 -4.62
N LEU A 111 -0.71 26.60 -4.49
CA LEU A 111 -0.33 25.84 -3.30
C LEU A 111 1.12 25.32 -3.38
N VAL A 112 1.73 25.34 -4.57
CA VAL A 112 3.08 24.81 -4.79
C VAL A 112 4.09 25.95 -4.65
N SER A 113 5.16 25.72 -3.88
CA SER A 113 6.18 26.75 -3.67
C SER A 113 6.85 27.16 -5.00
N PRO A 114 7.30 28.43 -5.15
CA PRO A 114 7.99 28.89 -6.35
C PRO A 114 9.23 28.05 -6.70
N GLU A 115 9.95 27.54 -5.70
CA GLU A 115 11.16 26.73 -5.87
C GLU A 115 10.83 25.38 -6.51
N LEU A 116 9.78 24.70 -6.03
CA LEU A 116 9.32 23.43 -6.61
C LEU A 116 8.77 23.63 -8.03
N GLN A 117 8.12 24.76 -8.30
CA GLN A 117 7.66 25.08 -9.66
C GLN A 117 8.84 25.33 -10.61
N ALA A 118 9.86 26.06 -10.16
CA ALA A 118 11.07 26.31 -10.94
C ALA A 118 11.83 25.00 -11.23
N GLU A 119 11.98 24.12 -10.23
CA GLU A 119 12.64 22.82 -10.39
C GLU A 119 11.90 21.92 -11.39
N ALA A 120 10.58 21.82 -11.27
CA ALA A 120 9.77 20.95 -12.12
C ALA A 120 9.57 21.51 -13.54
N GLY A 121 9.84 22.80 -13.75
CA GLY A 121 9.47 23.55 -14.95
C GLY A 121 7.96 23.69 -15.06
N ARG A 122 7.30 22.72 -15.72
CA ARG A 122 5.87 22.76 -16.00
C ARG A 122 5.10 21.66 -15.29
N LEU A 123 4.45 22.02 -14.17
CA LEU A 123 3.52 21.15 -13.46
C LEU A 123 2.10 21.27 -14.00
N TYR A 124 1.36 20.16 -13.97
CA TYR A 124 -0.08 20.13 -14.25
C TYR A 124 -0.77 19.05 -13.42
N PRO A 125 -2.07 19.23 -13.13
CA PRO A 125 -2.82 18.27 -12.33
C PRO A 125 -3.08 16.98 -13.10
N VAL A 126 -2.92 15.86 -12.39
CA VAL A 126 -3.28 14.52 -12.85
C VAL A 126 -4.74 14.29 -12.50
N GLY A 127 -5.58 14.59 -13.48
CA GLY A 127 -7.02 14.54 -13.34
C GLY A 127 -7.55 15.82 -12.72
N ARG A 128 -8.79 15.77 -12.25
CA ARG A 128 -9.49 16.95 -11.75
C ARG A 128 -10.22 16.63 -10.45
N LEU A 129 -10.26 17.64 -9.59
CA LEU A 129 -11.25 17.77 -8.52
C LEU A 129 -12.02 19.06 -8.80
N ASP A 130 -13.33 19.03 -8.57
CA ASP A 130 -14.13 20.25 -8.66
C ASP A 130 -13.64 21.29 -7.63
N ARG A 131 -13.96 22.56 -7.86
CA ARG A 131 -13.59 23.66 -6.96
C ARG A 131 -14.04 23.40 -5.52
N GLU A 132 -15.28 22.95 -5.34
CA GLU A 132 -15.89 22.63 -4.04
C GLU A 132 -15.55 21.22 -3.51
N SER A 133 -14.76 20.43 -4.25
CA SER A 133 -14.29 19.13 -3.79
C SER A 133 -12.91 19.27 -3.17
N GLU A 134 -12.63 18.46 -2.17
CA GLU A 134 -11.41 18.54 -1.35
C GLU A 134 -10.55 17.29 -1.56
N GLY A 135 -9.34 17.33 -1.04
CA GLY A 135 -8.51 16.16 -0.83
C GLY A 135 -7.45 15.91 -1.90
N LEU A 136 -6.96 14.67 -1.94
CA LEU A 136 -5.76 14.26 -2.65
C LEU A 136 -5.87 14.48 -4.16
N ILE A 137 -4.95 15.25 -4.73
CA ILE A 137 -4.73 15.42 -6.16
C ILE A 137 -3.23 15.39 -6.45
N LEU A 138 -2.83 14.85 -7.60
CA LEU A 138 -1.42 14.74 -7.97
C LEU A 138 -1.07 15.83 -8.97
N LEU A 139 0.16 16.33 -8.90
CA LEU A 139 0.76 17.21 -9.91
C LEU A 139 2.02 16.55 -10.47
N THR A 140 2.28 16.73 -11.75
CA THR A 140 3.49 16.21 -12.38
C THR A 140 3.89 17.01 -13.61
N ASN A 141 5.13 16.82 -14.07
CA ASN A 141 5.59 17.18 -15.40
C ASN A 141 5.68 15.95 -16.35
N ASP A 142 5.47 14.72 -15.87
CA ASP A 142 5.51 13.47 -16.66
C ASP A 142 4.13 13.08 -17.21
N GLY A 143 3.97 13.24 -18.53
CA GLY A 143 2.69 13.00 -19.20
C GLY A 143 2.38 11.52 -19.38
N ALA A 144 3.40 10.69 -19.54
CA ALA A 144 3.24 9.25 -19.69
C ALA A 144 2.83 8.60 -18.37
N TRP A 145 3.35 9.12 -17.25
CA TRP A 145 2.88 8.73 -15.93
C TRP A 145 1.47 9.22 -15.65
N ALA A 146 1.16 10.49 -15.94
CA ALA A 146 -0.20 11.04 -15.75
C ALA A 146 -1.27 10.25 -16.54
N GLU A 147 -0.98 9.86 -17.79
CA GLU A 147 -1.87 9.03 -18.60
C GLU A 147 -2.11 7.66 -17.97
N ARG A 148 -1.06 7.03 -17.42
CA ARG A 148 -1.18 5.74 -16.71
C ARG A 148 -2.08 5.86 -15.48
N VAL A 149 -1.98 6.95 -14.74
CA VAL A 149 -2.85 7.18 -13.58
C VAL A 149 -4.30 7.43 -13.99
N LEU A 150 -4.55 8.17 -15.07
CA LEU A 150 -5.89 8.65 -15.43
C LEU A 150 -6.70 7.71 -16.31
N HIS A 151 -6.06 6.99 -17.21
CA HIS A 151 -6.79 6.27 -18.24
C HIS A 151 -7.57 5.08 -17.63
N PRO A 152 -8.89 4.95 -17.89
CA PRO A 152 -9.73 3.91 -17.27
C PRO A 152 -9.20 2.48 -17.43
N ARG A 153 -8.57 2.17 -18.58
CA ARG A 153 -7.93 0.85 -18.85
C ARG A 153 -6.95 0.37 -17.78
N PHE A 154 -6.33 1.29 -17.03
CA PHE A 154 -5.38 0.95 -15.98
C PHE A 154 -6.06 0.78 -14.61
N GLY A 155 -7.36 1.07 -14.50
CA GLY A 155 -8.18 0.74 -13.34
C GLY A 155 -7.76 1.39 -12.02
N VAL A 156 -6.96 2.47 -12.05
CA VAL A 156 -6.49 3.12 -10.81
C VAL A 156 -7.68 3.57 -9.96
N GLU A 157 -7.82 3.00 -8.78
CA GLU A 157 -8.96 3.33 -7.91
C GLU A 157 -8.88 4.74 -7.34
N ARG A 158 -10.05 5.35 -7.14
CA ARG A 158 -10.24 6.57 -6.37
C ARG A 158 -11.22 6.31 -5.27
N GLU A 159 -10.83 6.59 -4.03
CA GLU A 159 -11.74 6.52 -2.89
C GLU A 159 -12.09 7.93 -2.43
N TYR A 160 -13.35 8.12 -2.06
CA TYR A 160 -13.89 9.37 -1.59
C TYR A 160 -14.59 9.20 -0.25
N ALA A 161 -14.43 10.18 0.64
CA ALA A 161 -15.35 10.41 1.74
C ALA A 161 -16.44 11.39 1.28
N ILE A 162 -17.70 11.03 1.48
CA ILE A 162 -18.89 11.74 0.98
C ILE A 162 -19.75 12.11 2.17
N ALA A 163 -20.07 13.40 2.33
CA ALA A 163 -20.94 13.89 3.38
C ALA A 163 -22.33 14.24 2.85
N LEU A 164 -23.36 13.77 3.56
CA LEU A 164 -24.79 14.01 3.29
C LEU A 164 -25.45 14.66 4.51
N ASP A 165 -26.58 15.33 4.32
CA ASP A 165 -27.33 15.96 5.43
C ASP A 165 -28.06 14.95 6.33
N ARG A 166 -28.30 13.75 5.81
CA ARG A 166 -29.04 12.70 6.50
C ARG A 166 -28.53 11.31 6.10
N PRO A 167 -28.82 10.27 6.90
CA PRO A 167 -28.62 8.90 6.48
C PRO A 167 -29.43 8.59 5.22
N LEU A 168 -28.87 7.72 4.39
CA LEU A 168 -29.59 7.08 3.30
C LEU A 168 -30.60 6.07 3.85
N SER A 169 -31.78 6.03 3.26
CA SER A 169 -32.72 4.94 3.43
C SER A 169 -32.22 3.66 2.73
N GLY A 170 -32.78 2.51 3.10
CA GLY A 170 -32.47 1.23 2.46
C GLY A 170 -32.60 1.25 0.93
N PRO A 171 -33.72 1.75 0.36
CA PRO A 171 -33.90 1.86 -1.10
C PRO A 171 -32.88 2.78 -1.78
N GLU A 172 -32.54 3.93 -1.18
CA GLU A 172 -31.54 4.84 -1.73
C GLU A 172 -30.15 4.19 -1.75
N ALA A 173 -29.76 3.51 -0.66
CA ALA A 173 -28.49 2.79 -0.59
C ALA A 173 -28.42 1.61 -1.58
N ALA A 174 -29.54 0.89 -1.77
CA ALA A 174 -29.65 -0.18 -2.74
C ALA A 174 -29.53 0.36 -4.18
N ALA A 175 -30.19 1.47 -4.50
CA ALA A 175 -30.08 2.12 -5.81
C ALA A 175 -28.65 2.55 -6.13
N LEU A 176 -27.96 3.19 -5.18
CA LEU A 176 -26.55 3.58 -5.32
C LEU A 176 -25.61 2.38 -5.52
N SER A 177 -25.94 1.24 -4.91
CA SER A 177 -25.15 0.00 -5.03
C SER A 177 -25.45 -0.74 -6.33
N GLY A 178 -26.67 -0.65 -6.84
CA GLY A 178 -27.12 -1.27 -8.09
C GLY A 178 -26.59 -0.55 -9.34
N GLY A 179 -26.25 0.73 -9.23
CA GLY A 179 -25.80 1.56 -10.34
C GLY A 179 -26.84 2.60 -10.73
N ILE A 180 -26.39 3.76 -11.21
CA ILE A 180 -27.25 4.88 -11.62
C ILE A 180 -26.94 5.23 -13.07
N GLU A 181 -27.96 5.29 -13.92
CA GLU A 181 -27.79 5.74 -15.30
C GLU A 181 -27.46 7.23 -15.37
N LEU A 182 -26.38 7.55 -16.09
CA LEU A 182 -25.95 8.91 -16.41
C LEU A 182 -25.81 9.05 -17.94
N GLU A 183 -25.60 10.26 -18.43
CA GLU A 183 -25.40 10.53 -19.87
C GLU A 183 -24.25 9.71 -20.49
N GLU A 184 -23.20 9.45 -19.72
CA GLU A 184 -22.04 8.65 -20.15
C GLU A 184 -22.28 7.13 -20.05
N GLY A 185 -23.40 6.71 -19.46
CA GLY A 185 -23.78 5.32 -19.19
C GLY A 185 -23.93 5.01 -17.70
N GLU A 186 -23.99 3.72 -17.38
CA GLU A 186 -24.25 3.24 -16.03
C GLU A 186 -23.08 3.54 -15.06
N ALA A 187 -23.33 4.38 -14.06
CA ALA A 187 -22.39 4.73 -13.01
C ALA A 187 -22.48 3.76 -11.84
N ARG A 188 -21.50 2.84 -11.73
CA ARG A 188 -21.38 1.91 -10.61
C ARG A 188 -20.30 2.33 -9.60
N LEU A 189 -20.59 2.10 -8.32
CA LEU A 189 -19.63 2.22 -7.24
C LEU A 189 -18.97 0.86 -7.01
N VAL A 190 -17.63 0.82 -6.93
CA VAL A 190 -16.87 -0.42 -6.68
C VAL A 190 -17.09 -0.90 -5.25
N ALA A 191 -17.14 0.05 -4.33
CA ALA A 191 -17.46 -0.18 -2.93
C ALA A 191 -18.22 1.04 -2.43
N PHE A 192 -19.22 0.82 -1.60
CA PHE A 192 -19.99 1.88 -0.96
C PHE A 192 -20.40 1.44 0.46
N ARG A 193 -20.08 2.24 1.47
CA ARG A 193 -20.43 1.94 2.87
C ARG A 193 -20.40 3.20 3.74
N PRO A 194 -21.03 3.18 4.93
CA PRO A 194 -20.81 4.20 5.94
C PRO A 194 -19.31 4.34 6.31
N ALA A 195 -18.89 5.55 6.62
CA ALA A 195 -17.56 5.82 7.17
C ALA A 195 -17.52 5.44 8.66
N THR A 196 -16.43 4.82 9.11
CA THR A 196 -16.28 4.44 10.53
C THR A 196 -15.85 5.62 11.39
N ARG A 197 -16.06 5.54 12.71
CA ARG A 197 -15.58 6.59 13.65
C ARG A 197 -14.07 6.86 13.55
N PRO A 198 -13.18 5.85 13.47
CA PRO A 198 -11.75 6.11 13.24
C PRO A 198 -11.47 6.82 11.92
N GLU A 199 -12.16 6.46 10.84
CA GLU A 199 -12.01 7.11 9.53
C GLU A 199 -12.44 8.58 9.59
N LEU A 200 -13.49 8.91 10.35
CA LEU A 200 -13.94 10.28 10.57
C LEU A 200 -12.93 11.10 11.39
N ARG A 201 -12.29 10.51 12.39
CA ARG A 201 -11.24 11.18 13.17
C ARG A 201 -10.04 11.52 12.29
N SER A 202 -9.51 10.54 11.55
CA SER A 202 -8.40 10.77 10.61
C SER A 202 -8.78 11.76 9.51
N LEU A 203 -10.03 11.75 9.06
CA LEU A 203 -10.53 12.75 8.12
C LEU A 203 -10.46 14.17 8.73
N GLY A 204 -10.83 14.35 10.00
CA GLY A 204 -10.74 15.62 10.71
C GLY A 204 -9.35 16.24 10.81
N GLU A 205 -8.30 15.43 10.71
CA GLU A 205 -6.90 15.89 10.71
C GLU A 205 -6.47 16.44 9.34
N VAL A 206 -7.16 16.04 8.26
CA VAL A 206 -6.76 16.35 6.88
C VAL A 206 -7.72 17.27 6.15
N ILE A 207 -8.86 17.64 6.74
CA ILE A 207 -9.79 18.63 6.15
C ILE A 207 -10.13 19.75 7.14
N SER A 208 -10.36 20.94 6.61
CA SER A 208 -10.80 22.10 7.39
C SER A 208 -12.02 22.76 6.72
N PRO A 209 -13.13 22.98 7.44
CA PRO A 209 -13.36 22.55 8.83
C PRO A 209 -13.43 21.02 8.95
N ALA A 210 -13.18 20.49 10.14
CA ALA A 210 -13.32 19.07 10.44
C ALA A 210 -14.77 18.58 10.18
N PRO A 211 -15.00 17.25 10.04
CA PRO A 211 -16.34 16.69 9.85
C PRO A 211 -17.35 17.20 10.90
N ALA A 212 -18.39 17.90 10.45
CA ALA A 212 -19.44 18.39 11.34
C ALA A 212 -20.31 17.23 11.85
N PRO A 213 -20.72 17.22 13.15
CA PRO A 213 -21.57 16.16 13.71
C PRO A 213 -22.93 16.00 13.02
N ALA A 214 -23.45 17.06 12.40
CA ALA A 214 -24.73 17.05 11.69
C ALA A 214 -24.67 16.32 10.33
N LEU A 215 -23.47 16.01 9.81
CA LEU A 215 -23.31 15.35 8.52
C LEU A 215 -23.10 13.84 8.68
N VAL A 216 -23.69 13.07 7.77
CA VAL A 216 -23.50 11.63 7.69
C VAL A 216 -22.50 11.30 6.59
N TRP A 217 -21.46 10.54 6.93
CA TRP A 217 -20.35 10.28 6.04
C TRP A 217 -20.32 8.85 5.52
N TYR A 218 -20.02 8.72 4.24
CA TYR A 218 -19.86 7.45 3.53
C TYR A 218 -18.51 7.38 2.83
N ARG A 219 -18.09 6.17 2.49
CA ARG A 219 -16.92 5.86 1.66
C ARG A 219 -17.40 5.28 0.34
N ALA A 220 -16.89 5.81 -0.77
CA ALA A 220 -17.15 5.28 -2.11
C ALA A 220 -15.87 5.13 -2.92
N THR A 221 -15.73 4.01 -3.63
CA THR A 221 -14.61 3.74 -4.54
C THR A 221 -15.07 3.72 -5.99
N LEU A 222 -14.28 4.32 -6.88
CA LEU A 222 -14.51 4.37 -8.33
C LEU A 222 -13.23 3.94 -9.08
N HIS A 223 -13.38 3.26 -10.23
CA HIS A 223 -12.28 3.09 -11.19
C HIS A 223 -12.26 4.19 -12.26
N GLN A 224 -13.41 4.80 -12.53
CA GLN A 224 -13.56 5.92 -13.47
C GLN A 224 -13.65 7.28 -12.77
N GLY A 225 -13.66 8.35 -13.56
CA GLY A 225 -13.75 9.72 -13.07
C GLY A 225 -14.50 10.64 -14.02
N TRP A 226 -15.78 10.33 -14.30
CA TRP A 226 -16.64 11.21 -15.09
C TRP A 226 -16.86 12.55 -14.39
N ARG A 227 -17.24 13.57 -15.17
CA ARG A 227 -17.41 14.93 -14.64
C ARG A 227 -18.49 14.93 -13.56
N ARG A 228 -18.09 15.32 -12.34
CA ARG A 228 -18.96 15.42 -11.15
C ARG A 228 -19.73 14.12 -10.85
N GLN A 229 -19.19 12.96 -11.22
CA GLN A 229 -19.90 11.67 -11.19
C GLN A 229 -20.61 11.42 -9.86
N LEU A 230 -19.90 11.44 -8.72
CA LEU A 230 -20.51 11.19 -7.41
C LEU A 230 -21.61 12.19 -7.09
N ARG A 231 -21.43 13.48 -7.39
CA ARG A 231 -22.47 14.48 -7.12
C ARG A 231 -23.73 14.23 -7.95
N ARG A 232 -23.58 13.79 -9.21
CA ARG A 232 -24.69 13.46 -10.10
C ARG A 232 -25.42 12.18 -9.67
N VAL A 233 -24.66 11.13 -9.35
CA VAL A 233 -25.17 9.85 -8.82
C VAL A 233 -26.03 10.06 -7.59
N PHE A 234 -25.53 10.83 -6.62
CA PHE A 234 -26.26 11.12 -5.38
C PHE A 234 -27.43 12.09 -5.56
N ALA A 235 -27.34 13.06 -6.49
CA ALA A 235 -28.45 13.93 -6.84
C ALA A 235 -29.60 13.15 -7.50
N ALA A 236 -29.30 12.14 -8.33
CA ALA A 236 -30.31 11.32 -9.01
C ALA A 236 -31.17 10.50 -8.03
N VAL A 237 -30.61 10.10 -6.87
CA VAL A 237 -31.36 9.44 -5.79
C VAL A 237 -31.99 10.43 -4.80
N GLY A 238 -31.95 11.74 -5.08
CA GLY A 238 -32.56 12.78 -4.25
C GLY A 238 -31.78 13.20 -3.01
N VAL A 239 -30.51 12.79 -2.87
CA VAL A 239 -29.68 13.06 -1.68
C VAL A 239 -28.37 13.75 -2.07
N PRO A 240 -28.35 15.08 -2.27
CA PRO A 240 -27.18 15.77 -2.81
C PRO A 240 -25.96 15.73 -1.87
N VAL A 241 -24.77 15.60 -2.46
CA VAL A 241 -23.49 15.61 -1.73
C VAL A 241 -23.16 17.02 -1.23
N ARG A 242 -22.97 17.16 0.07
CA ARG A 242 -22.52 18.41 0.71
C ARG A 242 -21.02 18.59 0.64
N ARG A 243 -20.27 17.59 1.11
CA ARG A 243 -18.80 17.58 1.04
C ARG A 243 -18.31 16.33 0.35
N LEU A 244 -17.24 16.50 -0.43
CA LEU A 244 -16.64 15.43 -1.18
C LEU A 244 -15.13 15.54 -1.07
N VAL A 245 -14.51 14.57 -0.40
CA VAL A 245 -13.07 14.56 -0.14
C VAL A 245 -12.48 13.33 -0.81
N ARG A 246 -11.55 13.51 -1.76
CA ARG A 246 -10.79 12.36 -2.27
C ARG A 246 -9.70 12.02 -1.27
N VAL A 247 -9.83 10.86 -0.65
CA VAL A 247 -8.97 10.39 0.43
C VAL A 247 -7.91 9.41 -0.06
N ARG A 248 -8.05 8.90 -1.28
CA ARG A 248 -7.12 7.94 -1.88
C ARG A 248 -7.13 7.98 -3.41
N LEU A 249 -5.96 7.77 -3.99
CA LEU A 249 -5.75 7.58 -5.43
C LEU A 249 -4.70 6.49 -5.66
N GLY A 250 -5.10 5.37 -6.24
CA GLY A 250 -4.26 4.16 -6.29
C GLY A 250 -3.87 3.73 -4.88
N THR A 251 -2.57 3.53 -4.67
CA THR A 251 -1.94 3.19 -3.38
C THR A 251 -1.77 4.37 -2.42
N LEU A 252 -1.86 5.61 -2.92
CA LEU A 252 -1.57 6.80 -2.14
C LEU A 252 -2.80 7.27 -1.37
N ARG A 253 -2.62 7.47 -0.06
CA ARG A 253 -3.64 7.97 0.88
C ARG A 253 -3.34 9.40 1.29
N ILE A 254 -4.38 10.12 1.71
CA ILE A 254 -4.28 11.50 2.20
C ILE A 254 -3.82 11.59 3.66
N ASP A 255 -3.74 10.47 4.38
CA ASP A 255 -3.54 10.44 5.83
C ASP A 255 -2.26 11.19 6.25
N GLY A 256 -2.39 12.06 7.25
CA GLY A 256 -1.30 12.90 7.74
C GLY A 256 -0.94 14.09 6.83
N PHE A 257 -1.77 14.47 5.84
CA PHE A 257 -1.58 15.65 4.99
C PHE A 257 -2.58 16.74 5.40
N GLY A 258 -2.11 17.87 5.90
CA GLY A 258 -2.96 19.00 6.22
C GLY A 258 -3.60 19.64 4.97
N PRO A 259 -4.71 20.39 5.11
CA PRO A 259 -5.32 21.12 4.00
C PRO A 259 -4.33 22.09 3.34
N GLY A 260 -4.21 22.03 2.02
CA GLY A 260 -3.27 22.84 1.24
C GLY A 260 -1.84 22.29 1.20
N GLU A 261 -1.51 21.28 2.00
CA GLU A 261 -0.16 20.72 2.07
C GLU A 261 0.24 20.04 0.75
N VAL A 262 1.49 20.27 0.35
CA VAL A 262 2.13 19.70 -0.84
C VAL A 262 3.30 18.83 -0.40
N ARG A 263 3.32 17.57 -0.84
CA ARG A 263 4.44 16.64 -0.61
C ARG A 263 4.99 16.10 -1.91
N ARG A 264 6.32 15.93 -1.95
CA ARG A 264 7.01 15.26 -3.05
C ARG A 264 6.89 13.75 -2.89
N LEU A 265 6.62 13.05 -3.99
CA LEU A 265 6.61 11.60 -4.03
C LEU A 265 7.95 11.09 -4.57
N SER A 266 8.44 10.01 -3.98
CA SER A 266 9.58 9.27 -4.55
C SER A 266 9.18 8.60 -5.86
N ALA A 267 10.16 8.28 -6.70
CA ALA A 267 9.92 7.53 -7.94
C ALA A 267 9.21 6.19 -7.67
N HIS A 268 9.51 5.54 -6.53
CA HIS A 268 8.86 4.31 -6.11
C HIS A 268 7.37 4.54 -5.78
N GLN A 269 7.05 5.55 -4.97
CA GLN A 269 5.66 5.89 -4.64
C GLN A 269 4.86 6.26 -5.90
N ALA A 270 5.45 7.03 -6.81
CA ALA A 270 4.82 7.36 -8.09
C ALA A 270 4.55 6.10 -8.93
N ALA A 271 5.49 5.16 -9.01
CA ALA A 271 5.31 3.89 -9.72
C ALA A 271 4.15 3.07 -9.12
N GLN A 272 4.05 2.98 -7.79
CA GLN A 272 2.96 2.27 -7.11
C GLN A 272 1.57 2.86 -7.43
N VAL A 273 1.45 4.19 -7.50
CA VAL A 273 0.19 4.85 -7.87
C VAL A 273 -0.24 4.49 -9.29
N ALA A 274 0.70 4.50 -10.25
CA ALA A 274 0.42 4.23 -11.67
C ALA A 274 0.23 2.74 -11.99
N ALA A 275 0.76 1.83 -11.16
CA ALA A 275 0.60 0.39 -11.34
C ALA A 275 -0.85 -0.08 -11.24
N GLY A 276 -1.74 0.72 -10.65
CA GLY A 276 -3.14 0.36 -10.49
C GLY A 276 -3.30 -0.69 -9.40
N GLY A 277 -3.76 -0.25 -8.25
CA GLY A 277 -4.10 -1.09 -7.13
C GLY A 277 -5.02 -0.30 -6.23
N GLY A 278 -6.19 -0.85 -5.94
CA GLY A 278 -6.89 -0.44 -4.75
C GLY A 278 -5.98 -0.66 -3.55
N VAL A 279 -5.89 0.33 -2.67
CA VAL A 279 -5.46 0.03 -1.30
C VAL A 279 -6.57 -0.85 -0.73
N ALA A 280 -6.44 -2.16 -0.87
CA ALA A 280 -6.63 -3.00 0.29
C ALA A 280 -5.80 -2.35 1.39
N ARG A 281 -6.50 -1.71 2.34
CA ARG A 281 -6.01 -0.92 3.48
C ARG A 281 -4.52 -1.21 3.77
N ALA A 282 -3.66 -0.21 3.54
CA ALA A 282 -2.21 -0.12 3.81
C ALA A 282 -1.42 -1.45 3.66
N GLU A 283 -0.48 -1.56 2.73
CA GLU A 283 0.93 -1.45 3.14
C GLU A 283 1.92 -1.37 1.96
N ALA A 284 3.11 -0.88 2.31
CA ALA A 284 4.32 -0.75 1.49
C ALA A 284 5.04 -2.12 1.26
N PRO A 285 6.22 -2.19 0.61
CA PRO A 285 6.36 -2.74 -0.73
C PRO A 285 7.07 -4.10 -0.84
N GLY A 286 6.67 -4.86 -1.87
CA GLY A 286 7.48 -5.90 -2.54
C GLY A 286 7.31 -7.31 -1.96
N THR A 287 7.06 -8.36 -2.74
CA THR A 287 7.49 -8.63 -4.11
C THR A 287 6.65 -9.76 -4.73
N GLY A 288 6.24 -9.59 -5.99
CA GLY A 288 6.02 -10.67 -6.96
C GLY A 288 4.79 -11.56 -6.77
N SER A 289 3.74 -11.32 -7.57
CA SER A 289 2.76 -12.37 -7.88
C SER A 289 2.41 -12.33 -9.37
N LEU A 290 2.82 -13.40 -10.06
CA LEU A 290 2.28 -13.82 -11.35
C LEU A 290 0.93 -14.51 -11.10
N GLY A 291 -0.11 -14.09 -11.83
CA GLY A 291 -1.30 -14.89 -12.14
C GLY A 291 -2.31 -15.14 -11.01
N ARG A 292 -3.34 -14.29 -10.90
CA ARG A 292 -4.60 -14.66 -10.22
C ARG A 292 -5.42 -15.61 -11.10
N PRO A 293 -5.82 -16.80 -10.62
CA PRO A 293 -6.99 -17.47 -11.17
C PRO A 293 -8.25 -16.68 -10.75
N ALA A 294 -9.11 -16.38 -11.71
CA ALA A 294 -10.39 -15.73 -11.49
C ALA A 294 -11.37 -16.71 -10.79
N GLY A 295 -12.07 -16.28 -9.74
CA GLY A 295 -13.26 -17.01 -9.26
C GLY A 295 -13.54 -17.12 -7.76
N LEU A 296 -12.79 -16.51 -6.84
CA LEU A 296 -13.07 -16.67 -5.40
C LEU A 296 -13.36 -15.32 -4.73
N GLY A 297 -14.52 -15.22 -4.05
CA GLY A 297 -15.03 -14.02 -3.36
C GLY A 297 -14.14 -13.49 -2.21
N PRO A 298 -14.59 -12.46 -1.47
CA PRO A 298 -13.80 -11.84 -0.40
C PRO A 298 -13.61 -12.85 0.75
N GLY A 299 -12.41 -13.40 0.90
CA GLY A 299 -12.13 -14.38 1.96
C GLY A 299 -11.69 -13.75 3.27
N LEU A 300 -11.73 -14.56 4.34
CA LEU A 300 -11.73 -14.11 5.72
C LEU A 300 -10.37 -13.58 6.21
N VAL A 301 -10.42 -12.72 7.23
CA VAL A 301 -9.31 -12.39 8.12
C VAL A 301 -9.40 -13.30 9.34
N VAL A 302 -8.40 -14.16 9.53
CA VAL A 302 -8.36 -15.14 10.62
C VAL A 302 -7.22 -14.82 11.57
N SER A 303 -7.51 -14.62 12.86
CA SER A 303 -6.48 -14.56 13.90
C SER A 303 -6.16 -15.96 14.43
N LEU A 304 -4.88 -16.22 14.68
CA LEU A 304 -4.40 -17.45 15.30
C LEU A 304 -3.49 -17.10 16.49
N ASP A 305 -4.08 -17.11 17.67
CA ASP A 305 -3.48 -16.73 18.94
C ASP A 305 -3.07 -17.96 19.77
N GLY A 306 -2.32 -17.75 20.85
CA GLY A 306 -1.85 -18.82 21.73
C GLY A 306 -0.44 -18.61 22.31
N PRO A 307 -0.04 -19.40 23.32
CA PRO A 307 1.23 -19.25 24.03
C PRO A 307 2.45 -19.61 23.17
N ALA A 308 3.67 -19.21 23.58
CA ALA A 308 4.89 -19.59 22.85
C ALA A 308 5.00 -21.11 22.71
N SER A 309 5.46 -21.58 21.54
CA SER A 309 5.56 -23.03 21.22
C SER A 309 4.23 -23.78 21.11
N SER A 310 3.08 -23.10 21.02
CA SER A 310 1.78 -23.75 20.73
C SER A 310 1.57 -24.18 19.27
N GLY A 311 2.55 -23.92 18.39
CA GLY A 311 2.48 -24.33 16.98
C GLY A 311 1.80 -23.34 16.02
N LYS A 312 1.42 -22.14 16.47
CA LYS A 312 0.71 -21.12 15.64
C LYS A 312 1.36 -20.86 14.29
N SER A 313 2.68 -20.69 14.24
CA SER A 313 3.34 -20.32 12.98
C SER A 313 3.30 -21.48 11.98
N SER A 314 3.60 -22.70 12.44
CA SER A 314 3.59 -23.90 11.62
C SER A 314 2.17 -24.29 11.19
N VAL A 315 1.22 -24.33 12.14
CA VAL A 315 -0.20 -24.64 11.88
C VAL A 315 -0.80 -23.56 10.98
N GLY A 316 -0.60 -22.29 11.29
CA GLY A 316 -1.14 -21.17 10.51
C GLY A 316 -0.62 -21.16 9.07
N ALA A 317 0.66 -21.45 8.86
CA ALA A 317 1.24 -21.56 7.52
C ALA A 317 0.63 -22.72 6.73
N ALA A 318 0.49 -23.90 7.34
CA ALA A 318 -0.09 -25.08 6.70
C ALA A 318 -1.59 -24.88 6.39
N VAL A 319 -2.34 -24.31 7.33
CA VAL A 319 -3.76 -23.96 7.14
C VAL A 319 -3.92 -22.99 5.98
N ALA A 320 -3.16 -21.90 5.97
CA ALA A 320 -3.24 -20.88 4.93
C ALA A 320 -2.97 -21.47 3.54
N ALA A 321 -1.93 -22.31 3.43
CA ALA A 321 -1.62 -23.03 2.19
C ALA A 321 -2.79 -23.93 1.76
N ALA A 322 -3.37 -24.70 2.69
CA ALA A 322 -4.47 -25.64 2.41
C ALA A 322 -5.76 -24.97 1.92
N ILE A 323 -5.99 -23.69 2.28
CA ILE A 323 -7.20 -22.95 1.90
C ILE A 323 -6.94 -21.84 0.86
N GLY A 324 -5.69 -21.68 0.40
CA GLY A 324 -5.30 -20.64 -0.56
C GLY A 324 -5.44 -19.22 0.02
N TYR A 325 -5.01 -19.05 1.27
CA TYR A 325 -4.92 -17.78 1.99
C TYR A 325 -3.46 -17.37 2.15
N ARG A 326 -3.23 -16.08 2.38
CA ARG A 326 -1.94 -15.57 2.82
C ARG A 326 -1.66 -15.98 4.27
N PHE A 327 -0.39 -16.04 4.64
CA PHE A 327 0.04 -16.30 6.01
C PHE A 327 0.98 -15.20 6.50
N CYS A 328 0.79 -14.73 7.74
CA CYS A 328 1.73 -13.81 8.39
C CYS A 328 2.03 -14.28 9.82
N ASP A 329 3.32 -14.45 10.13
CA ASP A 329 3.79 -14.56 11.51
C ASP A 329 4.24 -13.17 11.99
N THR A 330 3.43 -12.56 12.85
CA THR A 330 3.73 -11.22 13.40
C THR A 330 4.98 -11.19 14.27
N GLY A 331 5.42 -12.33 14.79
CA GLY A 331 6.67 -12.44 15.55
C GLY A 331 7.89 -12.04 14.72
N LEU A 332 7.83 -12.17 13.39
CA LEU A 332 8.91 -11.77 12.49
C LEU A 332 9.19 -10.26 12.51
N LEU A 333 8.16 -9.41 12.69
CA LEU A 333 8.35 -7.96 12.81
C LEU A 333 9.19 -7.59 14.03
N TYR A 334 8.89 -8.19 15.18
CA TYR A 334 9.65 -7.96 16.41
C TYR A 334 11.08 -8.50 16.29
N ARG A 335 11.26 -9.67 15.68
CA ARG A 335 12.59 -10.26 15.43
C ARG A 335 13.43 -9.40 14.49
N ALA A 336 12.81 -8.88 13.44
CA ALA A 336 13.45 -7.99 12.48
C ALA A 336 13.89 -6.69 13.12
N LEU A 337 13.02 -6.07 13.92
CA LEU A 337 13.36 -4.85 14.67
C LEU A 337 14.48 -5.11 15.68
N THR A 338 14.44 -6.25 16.38
CA THR A 338 15.49 -6.67 17.31
C THR A 338 16.82 -6.85 16.59
N TRP A 339 16.82 -7.53 15.44
CA TRP A 339 18.03 -7.70 14.63
C TRP A 339 18.59 -6.36 14.16
N LEU A 340 17.73 -5.47 13.67
CA LEU A 340 18.11 -4.15 13.18
C LEU A 340 18.72 -3.30 14.30
N ALA A 341 18.09 -3.29 15.48
CA ALA A 341 18.58 -2.58 16.64
C ALA A 341 19.96 -3.10 17.07
N LEU A 342 20.14 -4.42 17.16
CA LEU A 342 21.44 -5.03 17.46
C LEU A 342 22.50 -4.69 16.39
N HIS A 343 22.13 -4.71 15.12
CA HIS A 343 23.05 -4.44 14.01
C HIS A 343 23.51 -2.97 13.97
N ARG A 344 22.67 -2.05 14.43
CA ARG A 344 22.96 -0.60 14.47
C ARG A 344 23.31 -0.08 15.87
N ALA A 345 23.52 -0.99 16.83
CA ALA A 345 23.82 -0.65 18.23
C ALA A 345 22.79 0.31 18.87
N VAL A 346 21.51 0.16 18.52
CA VAL A 346 20.41 0.86 19.17
C VAL A 346 20.11 0.19 20.51
N ASP A 347 19.92 0.99 21.56
CA ASP A 347 19.54 0.48 22.87
C ASP A 347 18.16 -0.19 22.82
N LEU A 348 18.10 -1.46 23.27
CA LEU A 348 16.88 -2.24 23.30
C LEU A 348 15.94 -1.83 24.44
N GLU A 349 16.42 -1.04 25.40
CA GLU A 349 15.59 -0.43 26.45
C GLU A 349 15.02 0.94 26.06
N ASP A 350 15.43 1.53 24.93
CA ASP A 350 14.90 2.80 24.44
C ASP A 350 13.75 2.57 23.44
N PRO A 351 12.47 2.63 23.88
CA PRO A 351 11.34 2.43 22.98
C PRO A 351 11.24 3.50 21.89
N THR A 352 11.74 4.72 22.12
CA THR A 352 11.65 5.81 21.13
C THR A 352 12.58 5.51 19.97
N ALA A 353 13.84 5.19 20.27
CA ALA A 353 14.82 4.82 19.26
C ALA A 353 14.42 3.55 18.49
N LEU A 354 13.78 2.58 19.15
CA LEU A 354 13.23 1.39 18.48
C LEU A 354 12.08 1.75 17.53
N VAL A 355 11.15 2.63 17.93
CA VAL A 355 10.00 3.03 17.10
C VAL A 355 10.44 3.74 15.81
N GLU A 356 11.47 4.59 15.88
CA GLU A 356 12.01 5.30 14.70
C GLU A 356 12.53 4.35 13.61
N ARG A 357 12.90 3.11 13.97
CA ARG A 357 13.45 2.11 13.03
C ARG A 357 12.40 1.20 12.40
N ILE A 358 11.16 1.22 12.88
CA ILE A 358 10.07 0.40 12.33
C ILE A 358 9.91 0.59 10.81
N PRO A 359 9.93 1.81 10.23
CA PRO A 359 9.76 2.00 8.79
C PRO A 359 10.83 1.33 7.91
N GLU A 360 11.98 0.94 8.49
CA GLU A 360 13.07 0.29 7.78
C GLU A 360 12.86 -1.23 7.65
N VAL A 361 11.93 -1.81 8.42
CA VAL A 361 11.61 -3.24 8.43
C VAL A 361 10.40 -3.51 7.54
N THR A 362 10.53 -4.46 6.62
CA THR A 362 9.41 -4.91 5.77
C THR A 362 9.33 -6.44 5.75
N LEU A 363 8.11 -6.99 5.83
CA LEU A 363 7.88 -8.41 5.54
C LEU A 363 7.58 -8.60 4.05
N ALA A 364 8.20 -9.60 3.45
CA ALA A 364 8.01 -9.94 2.04
C ALA A 364 7.48 -11.38 1.89
N GLU A 365 6.76 -11.60 0.80
CA GLU A 365 6.18 -12.89 0.45
C GLU A 365 7.24 -13.86 -0.09
N ASP A 366 7.14 -15.14 0.25
CA ASP A 366 8.04 -16.18 -0.26
C ASP A 366 7.61 -16.82 -1.59
N GLY A 367 6.55 -16.30 -2.21
CA GLY A 367 5.96 -16.80 -3.46
C GLY A 367 4.85 -17.85 -3.26
N ALA A 368 4.59 -18.28 -2.02
CA ALA A 368 3.50 -19.18 -1.65
C ALA A 368 2.40 -18.49 -0.83
N GLY A 369 2.29 -17.15 -0.88
CA GLY A 369 1.38 -16.39 -0.03
C GLY A 369 1.88 -16.16 1.39
N ARG A 370 3.08 -16.63 1.76
CA ARG A 370 3.58 -16.56 3.14
C ARG A 370 4.52 -15.37 3.30
N LEU A 371 4.18 -14.46 4.20
CA LEU A 371 4.98 -13.30 4.60
C LEU A 371 6.06 -13.74 5.60
N THR A 372 6.98 -14.57 5.13
CA THR A 372 8.04 -15.22 5.93
C THR A 372 9.41 -14.62 5.68
N ARG A 373 9.57 -13.77 4.66
CA ARG A 373 10.84 -13.08 4.39
C ARG A 373 10.88 -11.74 5.10
N VAL A 374 12.06 -11.36 5.58
CA VAL A 374 12.30 -10.06 6.21
C VAL A 374 13.29 -9.29 5.36
N ARG A 375 12.94 -8.04 5.05
CA ARG A 375 13.84 -7.09 4.39
C ARG A 375 14.10 -5.89 5.29
N VAL A 376 15.35 -5.46 5.34
CA VAL A 376 15.79 -4.22 5.99
C VAL A 376 16.65 -3.45 5.00
N ASP A 377 16.29 -2.20 4.71
CA ASP A 377 16.93 -1.38 3.67
C ASP A 377 17.12 -2.13 2.34
N GLU A 378 16.07 -2.81 1.86
CA GLU A 378 16.07 -3.67 0.65
C GLU A 378 16.93 -4.94 0.72
N ARG A 379 17.65 -5.20 1.82
CA ARG A 379 18.45 -6.43 2.01
C ARG A 379 17.60 -7.52 2.65
N ASP A 380 17.65 -8.72 2.09
CA ASP A 380 17.03 -9.89 2.72
C ASP A 380 17.84 -10.30 3.96
N VAL A 381 17.20 -10.26 5.11
CA VAL A 381 17.78 -10.60 6.42
C VAL A 381 17.03 -11.77 7.07
N THR A 382 16.24 -12.51 6.30
CA THR A 382 15.36 -13.59 6.78
C THR A 382 16.14 -14.63 7.61
N ALA A 383 17.30 -15.08 7.13
CA ALA A 383 18.11 -16.04 7.88
C ALA A 383 18.73 -15.45 9.16
N LEU A 384 18.89 -14.12 9.22
CA LEU A 384 19.55 -13.43 10.33
C LEU A 384 18.61 -13.21 11.52
N VAL A 385 17.32 -13.00 11.27
CA VAL A 385 16.31 -12.78 12.33
C VAL A 385 15.96 -14.03 13.15
N HIS A 386 16.42 -15.20 12.70
CA HIS A 386 16.28 -16.49 13.39
C HIS A 386 17.53 -16.91 14.17
N ARG A 387 18.58 -16.08 14.21
CA ARG A 387 19.80 -16.40 14.95
C ARG A 387 19.59 -16.33 16.46
N ALA A 388 20.35 -17.12 17.21
CA ALA A 388 20.27 -17.22 18.67
C ALA A 388 20.39 -15.87 19.39
N GLN A 389 21.18 -14.94 18.85
CA GLN A 389 21.30 -13.58 19.41
C GLN A 389 19.99 -12.80 19.37
N VAL A 390 19.18 -12.96 18.32
CA VAL A 390 17.85 -12.33 18.21
C VAL A 390 16.84 -13.01 19.14
N ASP A 391 16.87 -14.35 19.20
CA ASP A 391 16.02 -15.12 20.11
C ASP A 391 16.17 -14.70 21.57
N LYS A 392 17.40 -14.36 21.98
CA LYS A 392 17.70 -13.92 23.35
C LYS A 392 17.07 -12.56 23.70
N HIS A 393 16.88 -11.67 22.72
CA HIS A 393 16.51 -10.28 22.97
C HIS A 393 15.12 -9.89 22.44
N VAL A 394 14.47 -10.72 21.62
CA VAL A 394 13.17 -10.38 21.01
C VAL A 394 12.07 -10.09 22.04
N SER A 395 12.09 -10.78 23.19
CA SER A 395 11.13 -10.53 24.28
C SER A 395 11.30 -9.15 24.91
N GLN A 396 12.53 -8.64 24.99
CA GLN A 396 12.86 -7.30 25.50
C GLN A 396 12.31 -6.20 24.59
N VAL A 397 12.40 -6.38 23.28
CA VAL A 397 11.79 -5.44 22.32
C VAL A 397 10.27 -5.57 22.34
N ALA A 398 9.75 -6.80 22.35
CA ALA A 398 8.32 -7.06 22.28
C ALA A 398 7.55 -6.67 23.54
N ARG A 399 8.18 -6.48 24.71
CA ARG A 399 7.48 -6.03 25.93
C ARG A 399 7.15 -4.53 25.95
N HIS A 400 7.83 -3.72 25.12
CA HIS A 400 7.62 -2.27 25.09
C HIS A 400 6.24 -1.89 24.52
N PRO A 401 5.35 -1.23 25.29
CA PRO A 401 4.01 -0.87 24.82
C PRO A 401 4.03 0.06 23.61
N ASP A 402 5.03 0.94 23.51
CA ASP A 402 5.19 1.90 22.43
C ASP A 402 5.60 1.24 21.12
N VAL A 403 6.51 0.26 21.19
CA VAL A 403 6.87 -0.57 20.03
C VAL A 403 5.64 -1.32 19.51
N ARG A 404 4.87 -1.95 20.41
CA ARG A 404 3.60 -2.60 20.02
C ARG A 404 2.64 -1.61 19.38
N ARG A 405 2.51 -0.41 19.97
CA ARG A 405 1.62 0.65 19.48
C ARG A 405 2.00 1.12 18.08
N ALA A 406 3.28 1.26 17.80
CA ALA A 406 3.78 1.66 16.49
C ALA A 406 3.74 0.53 15.45
N LEU A 407 3.87 -0.74 15.86
CA LEU A 407 3.73 -1.90 14.96
C LEU A 407 2.28 -2.26 14.65
N ARG A 408 1.30 -1.86 15.47
CA ARG A 408 -0.12 -2.17 15.24
C ARG A 408 -0.64 -1.71 13.87
N PRO A 409 -0.39 -0.46 13.40
CA PRO A 409 -0.78 -0.03 12.07
C PRO A 409 -0.18 -0.90 10.94
N VAL A 410 1.07 -1.34 11.11
CA VAL A 410 1.77 -2.24 10.17
C VAL A 410 1.02 -3.58 10.13
N GLN A 411 0.91 -4.24 11.28
CA GLN A 411 0.18 -5.52 11.40
C GLN A 411 -1.26 -5.46 10.85
N ARG A 412 -2.00 -4.38 11.13
CA ARG A 412 -3.36 -4.19 10.59
C ARG A 412 -3.38 -4.00 9.08
N GLY A 413 -2.34 -3.38 8.53
CA GLY A 413 -2.14 -3.23 7.10
C GLY A 413 -1.99 -4.59 6.40
N ILE A 414 -1.11 -5.45 6.92
CA ILE A 414 -0.90 -6.81 6.40
C ILE A 414 -2.23 -7.57 6.25
N ALA A 415 -3.08 -7.47 7.28
CA ALA A 415 -4.34 -8.19 7.38
C ALA A 415 -5.44 -7.65 6.44
N ALA A 416 -5.33 -6.41 5.99
CA ALA A 416 -6.47 -5.66 5.52
C ALA A 416 -6.98 -6.05 4.12
N GLY A 417 -6.18 -6.79 3.36
CA GLY A 417 -6.59 -7.40 2.09
C GLY A 417 -7.49 -8.63 2.22
N GLY A 418 -7.80 -9.06 3.45
CA GLY A 418 -8.51 -10.31 3.68
C GLY A 418 -7.69 -11.52 3.23
N ARG A 419 -8.34 -12.68 3.20
CA ARG A 419 -7.75 -13.97 2.83
C ARG A 419 -6.41 -14.20 3.50
N ILE A 420 -6.37 -14.09 4.83
CA ILE A 420 -5.14 -14.17 5.58
C ILE A 420 -5.34 -14.89 6.91
N VAL A 421 -4.38 -15.74 7.26
CA VAL A 421 -4.20 -16.28 8.60
C VAL A 421 -3.03 -15.53 9.25
N MET A 422 -3.30 -14.82 10.34
CA MET A 422 -2.31 -14.02 11.05
C MET A 422 -2.03 -14.61 12.42
N ALA A 423 -0.79 -15.06 12.63
CA ALA A 423 -0.35 -15.71 13.85
C ALA A 423 0.39 -14.74 14.78
N GLY A 424 0.11 -14.83 16.08
CA GLY A 424 0.77 -14.02 17.10
C GLY A 424 0.27 -14.31 18.51
N ARG A 425 0.53 -13.41 19.46
CA ARG A 425 0.12 -13.58 20.87
C ARG A 425 -1.14 -12.78 21.22
N ASP A 426 -1.34 -11.63 20.58
CA ASP A 426 -2.37 -10.64 20.87
C ASP A 426 -3.12 -10.19 19.60
N ILE A 427 -3.19 -11.08 18.61
CA ILE A 427 -3.80 -10.80 17.31
C ILE A 427 -5.30 -10.60 17.46
N GLY A 428 -6.06 -11.61 17.91
CA GLY A 428 -7.52 -11.53 17.97
C GLY A 428 -8.05 -10.57 19.03
N SER A 429 -7.26 -10.26 20.07
CA SER A 429 -7.66 -9.41 21.18
C SER A 429 -7.30 -7.93 20.98
N ILE A 430 -6.12 -7.64 20.43
CA ILE A 430 -5.57 -6.27 20.36
C ILE A 430 -5.36 -5.80 18.92
N VAL A 431 -4.72 -6.63 18.09
CA VAL A 431 -4.34 -6.22 16.72
C VAL A 431 -5.56 -6.22 15.79
N LEU A 432 -6.32 -7.30 15.76
CA LEU A 432 -7.48 -7.57 14.92
C LEU A 432 -8.71 -7.92 15.77
N PRO A 433 -9.21 -6.99 16.61
CA PRO A 433 -10.42 -7.21 17.39
C PRO A 433 -11.68 -7.38 16.53
N ASP A 434 -11.60 -7.08 15.23
CA ASP A 434 -12.69 -7.24 14.26
C ASP A 434 -12.40 -8.38 13.25
N ALA A 435 -11.47 -9.30 13.54
CA ALA A 435 -11.21 -10.45 12.68
C ALA A 435 -12.48 -11.30 12.48
N ASP A 436 -12.72 -11.77 11.26
CA ASP A 436 -13.91 -12.55 10.90
C ASP A 436 -13.98 -13.89 11.65
N LEU A 437 -12.81 -14.44 12.00
CA LEU A 437 -12.68 -15.61 12.87
C LEU A 437 -11.44 -15.45 13.75
N LYS A 438 -11.61 -15.63 15.05
CA LYS A 438 -10.52 -15.61 16.02
C LYS A 438 -10.35 -17.01 16.58
N ILE A 439 -9.13 -17.53 16.51
CA ILE A 439 -8.80 -18.88 16.98
C ILE A 439 -7.69 -18.75 18.01
N PHE A 440 -7.84 -19.42 19.14
CA PHE A 440 -6.82 -19.54 20.17
C PHE A 440 -6.37 -20.99 20.26
N LEU A 441 -5.11 -21.26 19.89
CA LEU A 441 -4.50 -22.57 20.06
C LEU A 441 -4.04 -22.72 21.51
N ASP A 442 -4.75 -23.57 22.24
CA ASP A 442 -4.46 -23.88 23.64
C ASP A 442 -3.62 -25.16 23.73
N ALA A 443 -2.55 -25.10 24.51
CA ALA A 443 -1.63 -26.21 24.72
C ALA A 443 -1.00 -26.09 26.11
N SER A 444 -1.00 -27.18 26.87
CA SER A 444 -0.35 -27.24 28.18
C SER A 444 1.14 -26.93 28.06
N VAL A 445 1.74 -26.44 29.15
CA VAL A 445 3.19 -26.15 29.18
C VAL A 445 3.98 -27.42 28.90
N GLU A 446 3.49 -28.54 29.41
CA GLU A 446 4.04 -29.88 29.27
C GLU A 446 4.05 -30.32 27.79
N GLU A 447 2.93 -30.14 27.07
CA GLU A 447 2.84 -30.42 25.63
C GLU A 447 3.82 -29.55 24.84
N ARG A 448 3.88 -28.25 25.16
CA ARG A 448 4.75 -27.29 24.47
C ARG A 448 6.22 -27.57 24.74
N ALA A 449 6.58 -27.95 25.96
CA ALA A 449 7.92 -28.39 26.33
C ALA A 449 8.30 -29.64 25.55
N ARG A 450 7.41 -30.64 25.46
CA ARG A 450 7.63 -31.86 24.66
C ARG A 450 7.90 -31.55 23.18
N ARG A 451 7.07 -30.72 22.54
CA ARG A 451 7.26 -30.29 21.14
C ARG A 451 8.60 -29.60 20.94
N ARG A 452 8.94 -28.66 21.84
CA ARG A 452 10.17 -27.88 21.76
C ARG A 452 11.42 -28.71 22.04
N ALA A 453 11.32 -29.72 22.90
CA ALA A 453 12.37 -30.68 23.16
C ALA A 453 12.62 -31.55 21.93
N ALA A 454 11.57 -32.05 21.28
CA ALA A 454 11.66 -32.79 20.02
C ALA A 454 12.33 -31.97 18.90
N GLU A 455 11.97 -30.69 18.73
CA GLU A 455 12.61 -29.76 17.78
C GLU A 455 14.12 -29.58 18.01
N ARG A 456 14.57 -29.75 19.27
CA ARG A 456 15.97 -29.55 19.69
C ARG A 456 16.71 -30.86 19.95
N SER A 457 16.09 -32.00 19.65
CA SER A 457 16.61 -33.33 19.96
C SER A 457 16.99 -33.49 21.44
N ILE A 458 16.18 -32.93 22.34
CA ILE A 458 16.32 -33.05 23.79
C ILE A 458 15.39 -34.16 24.28
N GLU A 459 15.96 -35.15 24.96
CA GLU A 459 15.21 -36.25 25.55
C GLU A 459 14.34 -35.79 26.73
N PRO A 460 13.05 -36.17 26.79
CA PRO A 460 12.18 -35.88 27.93
C PRO A 460 12.75 -36.40 29.26
N GLY A 461 12.52 -35.66 30.35
CA GLY A 461 12.96 -36.04 31.71
C GLY A 461 14.41 -35.74 32.06
N THR A 462 15.24 -35.34 31.09
CA THR A 462 16.61 -34.86 31.30
C THR A 462 16.66 -33.52 32.05
N ALA A 463 17.83 -33.14 32.58
CA ALA A 463 18.03 -31.82 33.20
C ALA A 463 17.74 -30.68 32.20
N ALA A 464 18.20 -30.82 30.96
CA ALA A 464 17.93 -29.87 29.88
C ALA A 464 16.43 -29.74 29.55
N TYR A 465 15.67 -30.85 29.62
CA TYR A 465 14.22 -30.81 29.46
C TYR A 465 13.53 -30.03 30.60
N ARG A 466 13.92 -30.27 31.85
CA ARG A 466 13.35 -29.57 33.01
C ARG A 466 13.66 -28.08 32.99
N GLU A 467 14.87 -27.71 32.56
CA GLU A 467 15.27 -26.31 32.37
C GLU A 467 14.42 -25.64 31.28
N LEU A 468 14.23 -26.29 30.13
CA LEU A 468 13.36 -25.81 29.06
C LEU A 468 11.91 -25.61 29.51
N GLU A 469 11.37 -26.56 30.27
CA GLU A 469 10.02 -26.51 30.81
C GLU A 469 9.87 -25.38 31.84
N ALA A 470 10.85 -25.20 32.73
CA ALA A 470 10.91 -24.10 33.67
C ALA A 470 10.97 -22.73 32.96
N ASP A 471 11.79 -22.62 31.90
CA ASP A 471 11.86 -21.44 31.04
C ASP A 471 10.52 -21.08 30.42
N LEU A 472 9.78 -22.08 29.92
CA LEU A 472 8.44 -21.88 29.35
C LEU A 472 7.44 -21.44 30.43
N ARG A 473 7.44 -22.06 31.61
CA ARG A 473 6.60 -21.65 32.74
C ARG A 473 6.90 -20.22 33.18
N GLN A 474 8.18 -19.86 33.29
CA GLN A 474 8.58 -18.50 33.69
C GLN A 474 8.15 -17.47 32.65
N ARG A 475 8.26 -17.78 31.35
CA ARG A 475 7.77 -16.91 30.28
C ARG A 475 6.27 -16.75 30.34
N ASP A 476 5.51 -17.82 30.54
CA ASP A 476 4.05 -17.73 30.65
C ASP A 476 3.65 -16.95 31.92
N ALA A 477 4.39 -17.11 33.02
CA ALA A 477 4.19 -16.35 34.25
C ALA A 477 4.41 -14.84 34.07
N GLY A 478 5.46 -14.45 33.33
CA GLY A 478 5.75 -13.06 32.97
C GLY A 478 4.85 -12.50 31.86
N ASP A 479 4.35 -13.36 30.97
CA ASP A 479 3.46 -13.03 29.85
C ASP A 479 1.97 -13.03 30.27
N HIS A 480 1.62 -13.37 31.52
CA HIS A 480 0.23 -13.45 32.01
C HIS A 480 -0.56 -12.14 31.83
N ALA A 481 0.10 -10.99 31.78
CA ALA A 481 -0.57 -9.72 31.49
C ALA A 481 -0.94 -9.51 30.00
N GLN A 482 -0.41 -10.33 29.09
CA GLN A 482 -0.41 -10.05 27.65
C GLN A 482 -1.06 -11.14 26.78
N LEU A 483 -1.08 -12.40 27.23
CA LEU A 483 -1.78 -13.47 26.50
C LEU A 483 -3.24 -13.52 26.95
N GLN A 484 -4.13 -12.90 26.17
CA GLN A 484 -5.57 -12.92 26.41
C GLN A 484 -6.28 -13.74 25.34
N VAL A 485 -7.08 -14.72 25.77
CA VAL A 485 -8.03 -15.38 24.89
C VAL A 485 -9.03 -14.33 24.42
N PRO A 486 -9.23 -14.13 23.10
CA PRO A 486 -10.22 -13.18 22.61
C PRO A 486 -11.63 -13.54 23.09
N ALA A 487 -12.45 -12.55 23.46
CA ALA A 487 -13.76 -12.76 24.08
C ALA A 487 -14.74 -13.60 23.22
N ASP A 488 -14.56 -13.56 21.90
CA ASP A 488 -15.29 -14.29 20.85
C ASP A 488 -14.38 -15.32 20.12
N GLY A 489 -13.26 -15.68 20.73
CA GLY A 489 -12.28 -16.61 20.17
C GLY A 489 -12.69 -18.07 20.31
N LEU A 490 -12.59 -18.83 19.22
CA LEU A 490 -12.69 -20.28 19.24
C LEU A 490 -11.40 -20.87 19.84
N VAL A 491 -11.52 -21.51 21.01
CA VAL A 491 -10.40 -22.23 21.62
C VAL A 491 -10.28 -23.63 21.03
N ILE A 492 -9.11 -23.95 20.47
CA ILE A 492 -8.76 -25.29 19.98
C ILE A 492 -7.67 -25.84 20.90
N ARG A 493 -8.02 -26.88 21.68
CA ARG A 493 -7.05 -27.63 22.46
C ARG A 493 -6.21 -28.50 21.54
N THR A 494 -4.90 -28.42 21.70
CA THR A 494 -3.94 -29.12 20.85
C THR A 494 -3.15 -30.20 21.57
N ASP A 495 -3.34 -30.37 22.89
CA ASP A 495 -2.67 -31.42 23.66
C ASP A 495 -2.96 -32.81 23.09
N GLY A 496 -1.89 -33.58 22.85
CA GLY A 496 -2.00 -34.91 22.26
C GLY A 496 -2.36 -34.96 20.77
N ASN A 497 -2.73 -33.84 20.13
CA ASN A 497 -3.04 -33.83 18.71
C ASN A 497 -1.77 -33.98 17.87
N ALA A 498 -1.87 -34.74 16.78
CA ALA A 498 -0.92 -34.67 15.68
C ALA A 498 -1.00 -33.31 14.96
N PHE A 499 0.04 -32.97 14.21
CA PHE A 499 0.10 -31.72 13.45
C PHE A 499 -1.07 -31.58 12.47
N ASP A 500 -1.34 -32.63 11.68
CA ASP A 500 -2.39 -32.63 10.66
C ASP A 500 -3.81 -32.60 11.25
N GLU A 501 -4.00 -33.15 12.45
CA GLU A 501 -5.27 -33.08 13.18
C GLU A 501 -5.56 -31.63 13.58
N THR A 502 -4.55 -30.93 14.10
CA THR A 502 -4.67 -29.51 14.48
C THR A 502 -4.91 -28.63 13.25
N VAL A 503 -4.20 -28.88 12.14
CA VAL A 503 -4.44 -28.19 10.86
C VAL A 503 -5.87 -28.43 10.38
N SER A 504 -6.35 -29.68 10.42
CA SER A 504 -7.70 -30.04 9.97
C SER A 504 -8.79 -29.39 10.81
N ALA A 505 -8.61 -29.30 12.13
CA ALA A 505 -9.53 -28.61 13.03
C ALA A 505 -9.65 -27.12 12.68
N VAL A 506 -8.52 -26.44 12.48
CA VAL A 506 -8.49 -25.02 12.10
C VAL A 506 -9.12 -24.81 10.71
N VAL A 507 -8.78 -25.63 9.71
CA VAL A 507 -9.38 -25.56 8.37
C VAL A 507 -10.90 -25.74 8.44
N THR A 508 -11.38 -26.67 9.26
CA THR A 508 -12.81 -26.93 9.46
C THR A 508 -13.52 -25.71 10.03
N ALA A 509 -12.92 -25.06 11.05
CA ALA A 509 -13.44 -23.83 11.63
C ALA A 509 -13.53 -22.69 10.61
N ILE A 510 -12.48 -22.48 9.81
CA ILE A 510 -12.45 -21.45 8.76
C ILE A 510 -13.52 -21.71 7.70
N ARG A 511 -13.62 -22.94 7.19
CA ARG A 511 -14.65 -23.31 6.20
C ARG A 511 -16.06 -23.17 6.75
N ALA A 512 -16.28 -23.41 8.04
CA ALA A 512 -17.56 -23.18 8.69
C ALA A 512 -17.90 -21.68 8.76
N ALA A 513 -16.93 -20.83 9.12
CA ALA A 513 -17.10 -19.38 9.11
C ALA A 513 -17.38 -18.85 7.70
N GLU A 514 -16.72 -19.37 6.67
CA GLU A 514 -16.98 -19.00 5.27
C GLU A 514 -18.41 -19.34 4.83
N ARG A 515 -18.98 -20.45 5.32
CA ARG A 515 -20.37 -20.82 5.03
C ARG A 515 -21.36 -19.87 5.72
N ARG A 516 -21.12 -19.49 6.97
CA ARG A 516 -21.96 -18.52 7.71
C ARG A 516 -21.96 -17.15 7.02
N GLY A 517 -20.78 -16.63 6.66
CA GLY A 517 -20.67 -15.35 5.97
C GLY A 517 -21.26 -15.31 4.54
N ARG A 518 -21.58 -16.46 3.94
CA ARG A 518 -22.34 -16.58 2.68
C ARG A 518 -23.85 -16.72 2.87
N SER A 519 -24.30 -17.05 4.08
CA SER A 519 -25.73 -17.25 4.41
C SER A 519 -26.38 -15.96 4.93
N ASP A 520 -25.57 -15.05 5.49
CA ASP A 520 -25.99 -13.71 5.98
C ASP A 520 -25.87 -12.61 4.91
N ARG A 521 -25.60 -12.98 3.64
CA ARG A 521 -25.58 -12.10 2.46
C ARG A 521 -26.62 -12.56 1.47
#